data_AF-A0A7X8K2P0-F1
#
_entry.id   AF-A0A7X8K2P0-F1
#
_cell.length_a   1.000
_cell.length_b   1.000
_cell.length_c   1.000
_cell.angle_alpha   90.00
_cell.angle_beta   90.00
_cell.angle_gamma   90.00
#
_symmetry.space_group_name_H-M   'P 1'
#
loop_
_entity.id
_entity.type
_entity.pdbx_description
1 polymer ?
#
loop_
_entity_poly.entity_id
_entity_poly.type
_entity_poly.pdbx_seq_one_letter_code
_entity_poly.pdbx_strand_id
1 'polypeptide(L)'
;DLVVADDLHSFKPYAVFSGGKMVASEGKLLPPITRQKRHQLPRKFQMQPLTPEQLKIQAGNSSQAWVIGLIPHQIVTKKLLMEVPVVNGCFTPAPEKDIAKLMVVERHKGTGTVGLGLLHGFGLQEGALASSVAHDSHNLVVVGTNDRDMLLAAQAVAELGGGLAIAAKGEILGSLALPIAGLMSDEPIDRVAEQLGRLRQVATELGVKEEYDPFMTLAFLSLPVIPELKLTNRGLVDVSQWKIISVTAN
;
A
#
# COMPACT_ATOMS: atom_id res chain seq x y z
N ASP A 1 26.34 24.47 12.28
CA ASP A 1 25.59 23.34 12.88
C ASP A 1 26.56 22.24 13.24
N LEU A 2 26.34 21.57 14.37
CA LEU A 2 27.27 20.58 14.96
C LEU A 2 26.48 19.48 15.68
N VAL A 3 26.95 18.24 15.57
CA VAL A 3 26.46 17.11 16.39
C VAL A 3 27.64 16.53 17.15
N VAL A 4 27.47 16.31 18.45
CA VAL A 4 28.40 15.57 19.32
C VAL A 4 27.79 14.20 19.54
N ALA A 5 28.51 13.15 19.15
CA ALA A 5 28.10 11.76 19.39
C ALA A 5 28.80 11.20 20.64
N ASP A 6 28.15 10.23 21.31
CA ASP A 6 28.74 9.49 22.43
C ASP A 6 30.02 8.76 21.98
N ASP A 7 29.99 8.16 20.79
CA ASP A 7 31.09 7.44 20.17
C ASP A 7 30.91 7.33 18.63
N LEU A 8 31.96 6.91 17.91
CA LEU A 8 31.97 6.77 16.44
C LEU A 8 31.48 5.40 15.93
N HIS A 9 30.95 4.55 16.82
CA HIS A 9 30.34 3.27 16.47
C HIS A 9 28.81 3.34 16.49
N SER A 10 28.22 3.81 17.59
CA SER A 10 26.78 3.96 17.77
C SER A 10 26.22 5.22 17.11
N PHE A 11 27.06 6.26 16.96
CA PHE A 11 26.65 7.60 16.53
C PHE A 11 25.46 8.17 17.32
N LYS A 12 25.24 7.70 18.56
CA LYS A 12 24.17 8.21 19.40
C LYS A 12 24.41 9.69 19.71
N PRO A 13 23.47 10.60 19.39
CA PRO A 13 23.69 12.03 19.61
C PRO A 13 23.67 12.36 21.11
N TYR A 14 24.81 12.80 21.63
CA TYR A 14 24.91 13.38 22.97
C TYR A 14 24.37 14.82 22.98
N ALA A 15 24.80 15.65 22.03
CA ALA A 15 24.34 17.03 21.90
C ALA A 15 24.20 17.45 20.44
N VAL A 16 23.18 18.25 20.14
CA VAL A 16 22.93 18.79 18.79
C VAL A 16 22.87 20.31 18.86
N PHE A 17 23.61 20.97 17.97
CA PHE A 17 23.65 22.42 17.85
C PHE A 17 23.23 22.87 16.45
N SER A 18 22.31 23.84 16.38
CA SER A 18 21.95 24.52 15.14
C SER A 18 22.00 26.03 15.32
N GLY A 19 22.63 26.73 14.37
CA GLY A 19 22.85 28.18 14.47
C GLY A 19 23.63 28.61 15.72
N GLY A 20 24.57 27.76 16.19
CA GLY A 20 25.38 28.03 17.38
C GLY A 20 24.67 27.82 18.73
N LYS A 21 23.41 27.36 18.73
CA LYS A 21 22.64 27.08 19.95
C LYS A 21 22.44 25.57 20.11
N MET A 22 22.55 25.07 21.34
CA MET A 22 22.21 23.68 21.65
C MET A 22 20.69 23.51 21.57
N VAL A 23 20.24 22.62 20.69
CA VAL A 23 18.81 22.36 20.40
C VAL A 23 18.36 20.96 20.83
N ALA A 24 19.30 20.08 21.20
CA ALA A 24 19.01 18.82 21.85
C ALA A 24 20.19 18.37 22.72
N SER A 25 19.91 17.67 23.81
CA SER A 25 20.90 17.01 24.67
C SER A 25 20.36 15.68 25.18
N GLU A 26 21.21 14.65 25.21
CA GLU A 26 20.91 13.30 25.72
C GLU A 26 19.61 12.72 25.13
N GLY A 27 19.43 12.90 23.82
CA GLY A 27 18.25 12.44 23.08
C GLY A 27 16.97 13.25 23.30
N LYS A 28 17.01 14.39 23.99
CA LYS A 28 15.84 15.25 24.25
C LYS A 28 16.00 16.63 23.61
N LEU A 29 14.93 17.15 23.02
CA LEU A 29 14.89 18.48 22.41
C LEU A 29 14.90 19.60 23.45
N LEU A 30 15.58 20.70 23.14
CA LEU A 30 15.77 21.89 23.98
C LEU A 30 15.44 23.18 23.19
N PRO A 31 14.33 23.89 23.51
CA PRO A 31 13.23 23.43 24.34
C PRO A 31 12.46 22.29 23.66
N PRO A 32 11.62 21.55 24.41
CA PRO A 32 10.68 20.62 23.80
C PRO A 32 9.82 21.30 22.75
N ILE A 33 9.54 20.62 21.64
CA ILE A 33 8.63 21.15 20.62
C ILE A 33 7.21 21.20 21.20
N THR A 34 6.66 22.41 21.30
CA THR A 34 5.24 22.59 21.60
C THR A 34 4.44 22.38 20.32
N ARG A 35 3.52 21.41 20.30
CA ARG A 35 2.56 21.27 19.20
C ARG A 35 1.74 22.54 19.06
N GLN A 36 1.81 23.17 17.89
CA GLN A 36 0.91 24.26 17.55
C GLN A 36 -0.53 23.74 17.40
N LYS A 37 -1.53 24.56 17.75
CA LYS A 37 -2.94 24.24 17.50
C LYS A 37 -3.14 24.06 15.99
N ARG A 38 -3.76 22.95 15.62
CA ARG A 38 -3.95 22.56 14.21
C ARG A 38 -4.90 23.52 13.49
N HIS A 39 -4.55 23.86 12.26
CA HIS A 39 -5.55 24.25 11.27
C HIS A 39 -6.35 23.01 10.87
N GLN A 40 -7.63 23.20 10.51
CA GLN A 40 -8.42 22.10 9.93
C GLN A 40 -7.70 21.61 8.68
N LEU A 41 -7.20 20.38 8.73
CA LEU A 41 -6.60 19.74 7.57
C LEU A 41 -7.71 19.48 6.55
N PRO A 42 -7.55 19.87 5.28
CA PRO A 42 -8.54 19.58 4.27
C PRO A 42 -8.64 18.05 4.10
N ARG A 43 -9.76 17.46 4.56
CA ARG A 43 -10.09 16.06 4.28
C ARG A 43 -10.40 15.93 2.79
N LYS A 44 -9.46 15.40 2.02
CA LYS A 44 -9.73 15.02 0.62
C LYS A 44 -9.34 13.56 0.39
N PHE A 45 -10.02 12.70 1.13
CA PHE A 45 -10.22 11.31 0.73
C PHE A 45 -11.60 11.22 0.09
N GLN A 46 -11.64 11.45 -1.21
CA GLN A 46 -12.84 11.52 -2.04
C GLN A 46 -12.90 10.27 -2.91
N MET A 47 -13.42 9.19 -2.34
CA MET A 47 -13.62 7.92 -3.02
C MET A 47 -15.12 7.68 -3.21
N GLN A 48 -15.52 7.27 -4.40
CA GLN A 48 -16.89 6.80 -4.63
C GLN A 48 -17.08 5.44 -3.96
N PRO A 49 -18.29 5.09 -3.48
CA PRO A 49 -18.57 3.75 -2.99
C PRO A 49 -18.22 2.69 -4.05
N LEU A 50 -17.52 1.65 -3.63
CA LEU A 50 -17.12 0.55 -4.52
C LEU A 50 -18.18 -0.55 -4.53
N THR A 51 -18.40 -1.17 -5.69
CA THR A 51 -19.28 -2.35 -5.81
C THR A 51 -18.48 -3.60 -6.21
N PRO A 52 -18.95 -4.81 -5.86
CA PRO A 52 -18.31 -6.06 -6.27
C PRO A 52 -18.12 -6.19 -7.80
N GLU A 53 -19.03 -5.62 -8.60
CA GLU A 53 -18.94 -5.63 -10.06
C GLU A 53 -17.70 -4.90 -10.58
N GLN A 54 -17.26 -3.84 -9.90
CA GLN A 54 -16.06 -3.09 -10.26
C GLN A 54 -14.76 -3.85 -10.01
N LEU A 55 -14.80 -5.00 -9.30
CA LEU A 55 -13.64 -5.85 -9.01
C LEU A 55 -13.55 -7.07 -9.95
N LYS A 56 -14.48 -7.21 -10.91
CA LYS A 56 -14.48 -8.29 -11.89
C LYS A 56 -13.45 -8.04 -12.98
N ILE A 57 -12.48 -8.94 -13.10
CA ILE A 57 -11.51 -8.97 -14.20
C ILE A 57 -12.00 -9.99 -15.23
N GLN A 58 -12.53 -9.52 -16.36
CA GLN A 58 -13.07 -10.40 -17.40
C GLN A 58 -11.96 -11.23 -18.04
N ALA A 59 -12.11 -12.56 -18.07
CA ALA A 59 -11.13 -13.47 -18.68
C ALA A 59 -11.31 -13.60 -20.20
N GLY A 60 -12.47 -13.20 -20.74
CA GLY A 60 -12.78 -13.41 -22.15
C GLY A 60 -12.73 -14.90 -22.49
N ASN A 61 -11.96 -15.26 -23.52
CA ASN A 61 -11.80 -16.64 -23.99
C ASN A 61 -10.47 -17.28 -23.57
N SER A 62 -9.70 -16.64 -22.68
CA SER A 62 -8.35 -17.06 -22.30
C SER A 62 -8.27 -17.34 -20.79
N SER A 63 -7.60 -18.43 -20.41
CA SER A 63 -7.20 -18.66 -19.02
C SER A 63 -5.83 -18.02 -18.70
N GLN A 64 -5.19 -17.37 -19.67
CA GLN A 64 -3.91 -16.71 -19.48
C GLN A 64 -4.07 -15.21 -19.20
N ALA A 65 -3.38 -14.74 -18.18
CA ALA A 65 -3.36 -13.34 -17.77
C ALA A 65 -1.93 -12.81 -17.65
N TRP A 66 -1.77 -11.51 -17.91
CA TRP A 66 -0.60 -10.75 -17.52
C TRP A 66 -0.66 -10.46 -16.02
N VAL A 67 0.34 -10.95 -15.30
CA VAL A 67 0.44 -10.86 -13.83
C VAL A 67 1.69 -10.08 -13.46
N ILE A 68 1.56 -9.17 -12.49
CA ILE A 68 2.70 -8.45 -11.92
C ILE A 68 3.49 -9.44 -11.06
N GLY A 69 4.72 -9.79 -11.45
CA GLY A 69 5.58 -10.67 -10.66
C GLY A 69 6.48 -9.87 -9.73
N LEU A 70 6.40 -10.13 -8.42
CA LEU A 70 7.36 -9.57 -7.47
C LEU A 70 8.73 -10.23 -7.62
N ILE A 71 9.78 -9.45 -7.36
CA ILE A 71 11.15 -9.93 -7.21
C ILE A 71 11.56 -9.62 -5.76
N PRO A 72 12.06 -10.61 -5.00
CA PRO A 72 12.50 -10.39 -3.62
C PRO A 72 13.51 -9.25 -3.52
N HIS A 73 13.33 -8.38 -2.52
CA HIS A 73 14.19 -7.22 -2.23
C HIS A 73 14.34 -6.19 -3.37
N GLN A 74 13.42 -6.15 -4.34
CA GLN A 74 13.45 -5.20 -5.45
C GLN A 74 12.11 -4.50 -5.66
N ILE A 75 12.17 -3.23 -6.07
CA ILE A 75 11.00 -2.44 -6.49
C ILE A 75 10.62 -2.69 -7.96
N VAL A 76 11.54 -3.28 -8.74
CA VAL A 76 11.30 -3.74 -10.11
C VAL A 76 10.41 -4.98 -10.08
N THR A 77 9.50 -5.07 -11.04
CA THR A 77 8.59 -6.21 -11.21
C THR A 77 8.82 -6.92 -12.53
N LYS A 78 8.39 -8.17 -12.64
CA LYS A 78 8.39 -8.93 -13.90
C LYS A 78 7.02 -8.86 -14.57
N LYS A 79 7.04 -8.89 -15.90
CA LYS A 79 5.87 -9.19 -16.72
C LYS A 79 5.71 -10.71 -16.84
N LEU A 80 4.76 -11.29 -16.13
CA LEU A 80 4.51 -12.74 -16.16
C LEU A 80 3.26 -13.05 -16.97
N LEU A 81 3.33 -14.08 -17.81
CA LEU A 81 2.16 -14.70 -18.43
C LEU A 81 1.83 -15.97 -17.64
N MET A 82 0.68 -16.00 -16.98
CA MET A 82 0.32 -17.10 -16.08
C MET A 82 -1.09 -17.62 -16.40
N GLU A 83 -1.29 -18.92 -16.18
CA GLU A 83 -2.62 -19.51 -16.17
C GLU A 83 -3.30 -19.21 -14.83
N VAL A 84 -4.43 -18.52 -14.89
CA VAL A 84 -5.19 -18.05 -13.73
C VAL A 84 -6.57 -18.68 -13.76
N PRO A 85 -7.08 -19.21 -12.63
CA PRO A 85 -8.42 -19.81 -12.59
C PRO A 85 -9.48 -18.80 -13.02
N VAL A 86 -10.47 -19.29 -13.78
CA VAL A 86 -11.60 -18.51 -14.27
C VAL A 86 -12.87 -19.07 -13.64
N VAL A 87 -13.61 -18.22 -12.93
CA VAL A 87 -14.89 -18.56 -12.32
C VAL A 87 -15.92 -17.54 -12.80
N ASN A 88 -17.04 -18.02 -13.35
CA ASN A 88 -18.10 -17.17 -13.92
C ASN A 88 -17.56 -16.15 -14.96
N GLY A 89 -16.62 -16.58 -15.80
CA GLY A 89 -16.00 -15.75 -16.84
C GLY A 89 -15.00 -14.70 -16.35
N CYS A 90 -14.68 -14.67 -15.06
CA CYS A 90 -13.73 -13.73 -14.47
C CYS A 90 -12.49 -14.43 -13.91
N PHE A 91 -11.32 -13.80 -14.01
CA PHE A 91 -10.14 -14.24 -13.28
C PHE A 91 -10.36 -14.11 -11.78
N THR A 92 -10.02 -15.17 -11.04
CA THR A 92 -10.07 -15.19 -9.57
C THR A 92 -8.67 -15.34 -8.98
N PRO A 93 -8.39 -14.74 -7.80
CA PRO A 93 -7.20 -15.07 -7.02
C PRO A 93 -7.07 -16.59 -6.80
N ALA A 94 -5.82 -17.03 -6.66
CA ALA A 94 -5.45 -18.42 -6.44
C ALA A 94 -4.29 -18.45 -5.42
N PRO A 95 -4.58 -18.36 -4.11
CA PRO A 95 -3.57 -18.30 -3.06
C PRO A 95 -2.60 -19.50 -3.06
N GLU A 96 -3.09 -20.68 -3.46
CA GLU A 96 -2.30 -21.90 -3.62
C GLU A 96 -1.27 -21.82 -4.76
N LYS A 97 -1.47 -20.89 -5.69
CA LYS A 97 -0.52 -20.53 -6.76
C LYS A 97 0.18 -19.20 -6.50
N ASP A 98 0.04 -18.64 -5.29
CA ASP A 98 0.55 -17.32 -4.91
C ASP A 98 0.07 -16.21 -5.86
N ILE A 99 -1.22 -16.22 -6.23
CA ILE A 99 -1.86 -15.21 -7.07
C ILE A 99 -2.89 -14.45 -6.26
N ALA A 100 -2.66 -13.15 -6.06
CA ALA A 100 -3.59 -12.22 -5.42
C ALA A 100 -4.19 -11.24 -6.45
N LYS A 101 -5.35 -10.66 -6.15
CA LYS A 101 -5.94 -9.55 -6.93
C LYS A 101 -5.43 -8.22 -6.40
N LEU A 102 -5.17 -7.29 -7.32
CA LEU A 102 -4.85 -5.90 -7.03
C LEU A 102 -5.95 -4.97 -7.53
N MET A 103 -6.18 -3.91 -6.77
CA MET A 103 -7.09 -2.83 -7.10
C MET A 103 -6.42 -1.49 -6.76
N VAL A 104 -6.47 -0.53 -7.69
CA VAL A 104 -6.09 0.86 -7.44
C VAL A 104 -7.29 1.76 -7.71
N VAL A 105 -7.69 2.56 -6.71
CA VAL A 105 -8.91 3.38 -6.74
C VAL A 105 -8.55 4.86 -6.61
N GLU A 106 -9.09 5.67 -7.52
CA GLU A 106 -8.91 7.12 -7.47
C GLU A 106 -9.64 7.74 -6.27
N ARG A 107 -8.91 8.55 -5.50
CA ARG A 107 -9.40 9.09 -4.22
C ARG A 107 -9.29 10.60 -4.08
N HIS A 108 -8.77 11.31 -5.08
CA HIS A 108 -8.50 12.75 -4.98
C HIS A 108 -9.66 13.59 -5.47
N LYS A 109 -10.38 13.11 -6.50
CA LYS A 109 -11.44 13.84 -7.20
C LYS A 109 -12.77 13.09 -7.23
N GLY A 110 -12.84 11.88 -6.68
CA GLY A 110 -14.07 11.09 -6.67
C GLY A 110 -14.54 10.69 -8.07
N THR A 111 -13.61 10.44 -8.99
CA THR A 111 -13.91 10.08 -10.39
C THR A 111 -14.53 8.69 -10.52
N GLY A 112 -14.40 7.83 -9.52
CA GLY A 112 -14.87 6.44 -9.56
C GLY A 112 -14.03 5.52 -10.44
N THR A 113 -12.85 5.97 -10.90
CA THR A 113 -11.94 5.14 -11.70
C THR A 113 -11.24 4.08 -10.83
N VAL A 114 -11.28 2.85 -11.32
CA VAL A 114 -10.71 1.66 -10.66
C VAL A 114 -9.87 0.91 -11.69
N GLY A 115 -8.61 0.68 -11.38
CA GLY A 115 -7.76 -0.23 -12.14
C GLY A 115 -7.61 -1.55 -11.40
N LEU A 116 -7.68 -2.66 -12.14
CA LEU A 116 -7.52 -4.00 -11.61
C LEU A 116 -6.30 -4.69 -12.21
N GLY A 117 -5.70 -5.57 -11.43
CA GLY A 117 -4.59 -6.41 -11.86
C GLY A 117 -4.45 -7.66 -11.00
N LEU A 118 -3.44 -8.46 -11.32
CA LEU A 118 -3.07 -9.64 -10.56
C LEU A 118 -1.61 -9.52 -10.12
N LEU A 119 -1.32 -10.06 -8.94
CA LEU A 119 0.00 -10.06 -8.32
C LEU A 119 0.44 -11.49 -8.06
N HIS A 120 1.68 -11.81 -8.41
CA HIS A 120 2.30 -13.07 -8.06
C HIS A 120 3.54 -12.87 -7.20
N GLY A 121 3.71 -13.72 -6.19
CA GLY A 121 4.91 -13.79 -5.37
C GLY A 121 4.74 -13.21 -3.97
N PHE A 122 3.62 -12.56 -3.65
CA PHE A 122 3.41 -11.80 -2.40
C PHE A 122 3.21 -12.69 -1.17
N GLY A 123 2.69 -13.91 -1.37
CA GLY A 123 2.46 -14.93 -0.35
C GLY A 123 1.09 -14.89 0.33
N LEU A 124 0.31 -13.82 0.17
CA LEU A 124 -0.96 -13.63 0.88
C LEU A 124 -1.91 -14.82 0.68
N GLN A 125 -2.23 -15.51 1.78
CA GLN A 125 -3.08 -16.70 1.78
C GLN A 125 -4.55 -16.38 2.06
N GLU A 126 -4.82 -15.36 2.86
CA GLU A 126 -6.18 -14.99 3.26
C GLU A 126 -6.32 -13.47 3.43
N GLY A 127 -7.53 -12.93 3.18
CA GLY A 127 -7.86 -11.55 3.47
C GLY A 127 -7.36 -10.55 2.42
N ALA A 128 -7.23 -9.30 2.85
CA ALA A 128 -6.83 -8.17 2.04
C ALA A 128 -6.11 -7.08 2.86
N LEU A 129 -5.19 -6.38 2.21
CA LEU A 129 -4.47 -5.23 2.74
C LEU A 129 -4.77 -4.00 1.87
N ALA A 130 -5.03 -2.86 2.50
CA ALA A 130 -5.27 -1.59 1.84
C ALA A 130 -4.32 -0.50 2.35
N SER A 131 -3.89 0.38 1.45
CA SER A 131 -3.01 1.52 1.75
C SER A 131 -3.35 2.72 0.89
N SER A 132 -3.42 3.91 1.49
CA SER A 132 -3.44 5.17 0.72
C SER A 132 -2.06 5.75 0.44
N VAL A 133 -1.00 5.11 0.95
CA VAL A 133 0.40 5.40 0.62
C VAL A 133 0.79 4.56 -0.59
N ALA A 134 0.60 5.13 -1.79
CA ALA A 134 0.84 4.46 -3.05
C ALA A 134 1.63 5.35 -4.03
N HIS A 135 2.93 5.19 -4.12
CA HIS A 135 3.81 6.09 -4.87
C HIS A 135 3.43 6.16 -6.36
N ASP A 136 3.45 7.32 -7.02
CA ASP A 136 3.47 8.70 -6.47
C ASP A 136 2.11 9.39 -6.64
N SER A 137 1.13 8.69 -7.20
CA SER A 137 -0.23 9.21 -7.33
C SER A 137 -0.99 9.19 -6.01
N HIS A 138 -0.58 8.36 -5.05
CA HIS A 138 -1.19 8.17 -3.73
C HIS A 138 -2.70 7.95 -3.80
N ASN A 139 -3.11 7.16 -4.80
CA ASN A 139 -4.43 6.55 -4.85
C ASN A 139 -4.51 5.41 -3.83
N LEU A 140 -5.73 4.95 -3.52
CA LEU A 140 -5.89 3.77 -2.68
C LEU A 140 -5.39 2.54 -3.45
N VAL A 141 -4.48 1.76 -2.89
CA VAL A 141 -4.06 0.45 -3.41
C VAL A 141 -4.53 -0.64 -2.45
N VAL A 142 -5.09 -1.71 -2.99
CA VAL A 142 -5.59 -2.86 -2.24
C VAL A 142 -5.09 -4.13 -2.91
N VAL A 143 -4.58 -5.06 -2.11
CA VAL A 143 -4.29 -6.44 -2.51
C VAL A 143 -5.17 -7.37 -1.72
N GLY A 144 -5.67 -8.46 -2.30
CA GLY A 144 -6.42 -9.45 -1.54
C GLY A 144 -6.68 -10.74 -2.29
N THR A 145 -7.14 -11.74 -1.54
CA THR A 145 -7.49 -13.06 -2.06
C THR A 145 -8.98 -13.21 -2.35
N ASN A 146 -9.80 -12.24 -1.93
CA ASN A 146 -11.23 -12.22 -2.23
C ASN A 146 -11.79 -10.79 -2.22
N ASP A 147 -12.86 -10.57 -3.00
CA ASP A 147 -13.44 -9.24 -3.20
C ASP A 147 -14.09 -8.66 -1.95
N ARG A 148 -14.65 -9.52 -1.07
CA ARG A 148 -15.33 -9.08 0.15
C ARG A 148 -14.35 -8.37 1.10
N ASP A 149 -13.23 -9.00 1.39
CA ASP A 149 -12.21 -8.43 2.28
C ASP A 149 -11.51 -7.23 1.63
N MET A 150 -11.30 -7.25 0.31
CA MET A 150 -10.75 -6.10 -0.42
C MET A 150 -11.65 -4.86 -0.30
N LEU A 151 -12.95 -5.02 -0.50
CA LEU A 151 -13.92 -3.93 -0.33
C LEU A 151 -13.97 -3.43 1.11
N LEU A 152 -13.92 -4.34 2.09
CA LEU A 152 -13.94 -4.00 3.51
C LEU A 152 -12.69 -3.21 3.92
N ALA A 153 -11.50 -3.65 3.52
CA ALA A 153 -10.25 -2.94 3.78
C ALA A 153 -10.23 -1.56 3.09
N ALA A 154 -10.72 -1.48 1.85
CA ALA A 154 -10.83 -0.22 1.11
C ALA A 154 -11.75 0.79 1.82
N GLN A 155 -12.91 0.33 2.26
CA GLN A 155 -13.89 1.13 2.99
C GLN A 155 -13.33 1.63 4.32
N ALA A 156 -12.63 0.77 5.08
CA ALA A 156 -12.00 1.17 6.32
C ALA A 156 -10.96 2.29 6.13
N VAL A 157 -10.10 2.20 5.10
CA VAL A 157 -9.15 3.28 4.79
C VAL A 157 -9.88 4.58 4.42
N ALA A 158 -10.99 4.50 3.68
CA ALA A 158 -11.78 5.68 3.33
C ALA A 158 -12.40 6.36 4.57
N GLU A 159 -12.94 5.58 5.51
CA GLU A 159 -13.53 6.07 6.76
C GLU A 159 -12.49 6.75 7.68
N LEU A 160 -11.26 6.26 7.67
CA LEU A 160 -10.13 6.89 8.38
C LEU A 160 -9.68 8.21 7.75
N GLY A 161 -10.14 8.54 6.53
CA GLY A 161 -9.66 9.67 5.75
C GLY A 161 -8.29 9.41 5.12
N GLY A 162 -7.96 8.15 4.89
CA GLY A 162 -6.65 7.66 4.47
C GLY A 162 -5.88 6.99 5.62
N GLY A 163 -4.99 6.08 5.26
CA GLY A 163 -4.36 5.17 6.20
C GLY A 163 -4.04 3.82 5.60
N LEU A 164 -3.89 2.86 6.51
CA LEU A 164 -3.68 1.45 6.25
C LEU A 164 -4.81 0.65 6.91
N ALA A 165 -5.23 -0.46 6.31
CA ALA A 165 -6.14 -1.41 6.93
C ALA A 165 -5.86 -2.83 6.46
N ILE A 166 -6.15 -3.81 7.31
CA ILE A 166 -6.13 -5.23 6.98
C ILE A 166 -7.48 -5.83 7.34
N ALA A 167 -8.07 -6.57 6.41
CA ALA A 167 -9.32 -7.28 6.59
C ALA A 167 -9.13 -8.77 6.28
N ALA A 168 -9.81 -9.64 7.03
CA ALA A 168 -9.91 -11.06 6.70
C ALA A 168 -11.21 -11.63 7.26
N LYS A 169 -11.80 -12.61 6.58
CA LYS A 169 -13.03 -13.28 7.01
C LYS A 169 -14.21 -12.33 7.25
N GLY A 170 -14.21 -11.18 6.58
CA GLY A 170 -15.22 -10.14 6.73
C GLY A 170 -15.08 -9.26 7.97
N GLU A 171 -13.91 -9.26 8.63
CA GLU A 171 -13.61 -8.42 9.78
C GLU A 171 -12.34 -7.58 9.56
N ILE A 172 -12.27 -6.40 10.19
CA ILE A 172 -11.05 -5.57 10.22
C ILE A 172 -10.14 -6.11 11.33
N LEU A 173 -8.98 -6.63 10.95
CA LEU A 173 -7.99 -7.16 11.90
C LEU A 173 -7.08 -6.06 12.48
N GLY A 174 -6.96 -4.93 11.78
CA GLY A 174 -6.21 -3.77 12.25
C GLY A 174 -6.25 -2.61 11.26
N SER A 175 -5.98 -1.41 11.75
CA SER A 175 -5.84 -0.22 10.93
C SER A 175 -4.89 0.81 11.54
N LEU A 176 -4.41 1.73 10.70
CA LEU A 176 -3.59 2.89 11.08
C LEU A 176 -4.12 4.11 10.33
N ALA A 177 -4.64 5.10 11.07
CA ALA A 177 -5.13 6.34 10.48
C ALA A 177 -3.96 7.24 10.02
N LEU A 178 -4.03 7.74 8.79
CA LEU A 178 -3.11 8.74 8.24
C LEU A 178 -3.88 9.98 7.76
N PRO A 179 -4.56 10.71 8.68
CA PRO A 179 -5.53 11.74 8.32
C PRO A 179 -4.92 12.94 7.58
N ILE A 180 -3.59 13.15 7.64
CA ILE A 180 -2.92 14.19 6.88
C ILE A 180 -2.66 13.66 5.48
N ALA A 181 -3.52 14.06 4.54
CA ALA A 181 -3.46 13.72 3.12
C ALA A 181 -3.50 12.21 2.79
N GLY A 182 -3.84 11.34 3.74
CA GLY A 182 -3.72 9.89 3.58
C GLY A 182 -2.28 9.37 3.66
N LEU A 183 -1.35 10.17 4.19
CA LEU A 183 0.09 9.89 4.17
C LEU A 183 0.75 9.98 5.54
N MET A 184 0.31 10.91 6.39
CA MET A 184 0.92 11.13 7.69
C MET A 184 -0.12 11.03 8.80
N SER A 185 0.32 10.44 9.92
CA SER A 185 -0.42 10.48 11.17
C SER A 185 -0.08 11.74 11.95
N ASP A 186 -1.02 12.13 12.78
CA ASP A 186 -0.88 13.22 13.70
C ASP A 186 -0.76 12.72 15.16
N GLU A 187 -0.54 11.43 15.35
CA GLU A 187 -0.22 10.80 16.64
C GLU A 187 1.28 10.91 16.98
N PRO A 188 1.70 10.62 18.23
CA PRO A 188 3.12 10.46 18.57
C PRO A 188 3.78 9.32 17.78
N ILE A 189 5.08 9.48 17.45
CA ILE A 189 5.80 8.51 16.62
C ILE A 189 5.81 7.09 17.21
N ASP A 190 5.92 6.95 18.53
CA ASP A 190 5.93 5.65 19.20
C ASP A 190 4.60 4.89 18.99
N ARG A 191 3.47 5.62 19.01
CA ARG A 191 2.14 5.04 18.76
C ARG A 191 1.99 4.58 17.32
N VAL A 192 2.41 5.42 16.37
CA VAL A 192 2.37 5.09 14.93
C VAL A 192 3.28 3.90 14.63
N ALA A 193 4.47 3.85 15.23
CA ALA A 193 5.41 2.75 15.08
C ALA A 193 4.86 1.43 15.65
N GLU A 194 4.25 1.47 16.84
CA GLU A 194 3.57 0.32 17.45
C GLU A 194 2.43 -0.21 16.56
N GLN A 195 1.55 0.67 16.09
CA GLN A 195 0.43 0.30 15.21
C GLN A 195 0.91 -0.27 13.87
N LEU A 196 1.89 0.36 13.22
CA LEU A 196 2.48 -0.14 11.97
C LEU A 196 3.16 -1.50 12.16
N GLY A 197 3.89 -1.67 13.27
CA GLY A 197 4.52 -2.94 13.63
C GLY A 197 3.48 -4.07 13.77
N ARG A 198 2.36 -3.80 14.45
CA ARG A 198 1.24 -4.74 14.57
C ARG A 198 0.63 -5.09 13.21
N LEU A 199 0.42 -4.12 12.33
CA LEU A 199 -0.12 -4.39 11.00
C LEU A 199 0.82 -5.26 10.15
N ARG A 200 2.13 -5.03 10.22
CA ARG A 200 3.14 -5.88 9.56
C ARG A 200 3.05 -7.32 10.08
N GLN A 201 2.96 -7.49 11.40
CA GLN A 201 2.81 -8.82 12.00
C GLN A 201 1.54 -9.53 11.50
N VAL A 202 0.39 -8.86 11.53
CA VAL A 202 -0.88 -9.42 11.04
C VAL A 202 -0.78 -9.79 9.55
N ALA A 203 -0.13 -8.98 8.73
CA ALA A 203 0.08 -9.30 7.32
C ALA A 203 0.91 -10.59 7.14
N THR A 204 1.98 -10.77 7.93
CA THR A 204 2.78 -11.99 7.94
C THR A 204 1.97 -13.20 8.40
N GLU A 205 1.12 -13.05 9.43
CA GLU A 205 0.20 -14.10 9.90
C GLU A 205 -0.82 -14.52 8.82
N LEU A 206 -1.20 -13.60 7.93
CA LEU A 206 -2.04 -13.89 6.75
C LEU A 206 -1.26 -14.46 5.55
N GLY A 207 0.05 -14.67 5.69
CA GLY A 207 0.89 -15.37 4.71
C GLY A 207 1.78 -14.48 3.85
N VAL A 208 1.80 -13.14 4.03
CA VAL A 208 2.76 -12.29 3.31
C VAL A 208 4.18 -12.76 3.63
N LYS A 209 5.00 -13.01 2.60
CA LYS A 209 6.37 -13.52 2.78
C LYS A 209 7.24 -12.54 3.55
N GLU A 210 8.07 -13.06 4.45
CA GLU A 210 8.93 -12.27 5.35
C GLU A 210 9.94 -11.37 4.63
N GLU A 211 10.31 -11.71 3.39
CA GLU A 211 11.19 -10.91 2.55
C GLU A 211 10.57 -9.58 2.07
N TYR A 212 9.25 -9.40 2.26
CA TYR A 212 8.53 -8.18 1.89
C TYR A 212 8.09 -7.40 3.12
N ASP A 213 8.31 -6.08 3.08
CA ASP A 213 7.45 -5.17 3.83
C ASP A 213 6.12 -5.02 3.06
N PRO A 214 4.97 -5.40 3.65
CA PRO A 214 3.70 -5.48 2.94
C PRO A 214 3.26 -4.13 2.36
N PHE A 215 3.35 -3.06 3.15
CA PHE A 215 2.83 -1.75 2.77
C PHE A 215 3.80 -1.00 1.86
N MET A 216 5.11 -1.15 2.06
CA MET A 216 6.11 -0.61 1.13
C MET A 216 6.03 -1.30 -0.24
N THR A 217 5.80 -2.62 -0.27
CA THR A 217 5.60 -3.35 -1.53
C THR A 217 4.38 -2.81 -2.27
N LEU A 218 3.24 -2.67 -1.58
CA LEU A 218 2.03 -2.04 -2.13
C LEU A 218 2.31 -0.63 -2.66
N ALA A 219 3.10 0.15 -1.93
CA ALA A 219 3.41 1.52 -2.31
C ALA A 219 4.09 1.63 -3.67
N PHE A 220 4.93 0.66 -4.05
CA PHE A 220 5.63 0.65 -5.34
C PHE A 220 4.92 -0.14 -6.46
N LEU A 221 3.85 -0.88 -6.15
CA LEU A 221 3.03 -1.55 -7.17
C LEU A 221 2.24 -0.55 -8.02
N SER A 222 2.04 0.68 -7.52
CA SER A 222 1.32 1.74 -8.23
C SER A 222 2.19 2.83 -8.85
N LEU A 223 3.51 2.63 -8.96
CA LEU A 223 4.45 3.63 -9.46
C LEU A 223 4.80 3.35 -10.94
N PRO A 224 4.08 3.91 -11.93
CA PRO A 224 4.17 3.53 -13.35
C PRO A 224 5.37 4.15 -14.08
N VAL A 225 6.51 4.26 -13.39
CA VAL A 225 7.80 4.69 -13.96
C VAL A 225 8.92 3.67 -13.70
N ILE A 226 8.62 2.61 -12.96
CA ILE A 226 9.54 1.51 -12.69
C ILE A 226 9.07 0.27 -13.44
N PRO A 227 9.91 -0.36 -14.27
CA PRO A 227 9.54 -1.54 -15.04
C PRO A 227 9.30 -2.79 -14.16
N GLU A 228 8.66 -3.83 -14.67
CA GLU A 228 8.02 -3.93 -16.01
C GLU A 228 6.51 -3.67 -15.99
N LEU A 229 5.77 -4.34 -15.10
CA LEU A 229 4.32 -4.14 -14.96
C LEU A 229 3.97 -3.45 -13.64
N LYS A 230 3.09 -2.44 -13.71
CA LYS A 230 2.55 -1.69 -12.56
C LYS A 230 1.05 -1.50 -12.72
N LEU A 231 0.37 -1.05 -11.66
CA LEU A 231 -1.07 -0.81 -11.70
C LEU A 231 -1.41 0.63 -11.36
N THR A 232 -2.27 1.27 -12.15
CA THR A 232 -2.83 2.60 -11.81
C THR A 232 -4.34 2.49 -11.70
N ASN A 233 -5.02 3.55 -11.23
CA ASN A 233 -6.49 3.62 -11.27
C ASN A 233 -7.07 3.59 -12.70
N ARG A 234 -6.22 3.64 -13.73
CA ARG A 234 -6.60 3.55 -15.14
C ARG A 234 -6.40 2.14 -15.73
N GLY A 235 -5.83 1.21 -14.98
CA GLY A 235 -5.56 -0.16 -15.41
C GLY A 235 -4.10 -0.58 -15.32
N LEU A 236 -3.82 -1.79 -15.79
CA LEU A 236 -2.50 -2.42 -15.81
C LEU A 236 -1.59 -1.70 -16.81
N VAL A 237 -0.40 -1.30 -16.38
CA VAL A 237 0.56 -0.54 -17.18
C VAL A 237 1.77 -1.41 -17.49
N ASP A 238 2.06 -1.56 -18.79
CA ASP A 238 3.35 -2.00 -19.29
C ASP A 238 4.25 -0.77 -19.40
N VAL A 239 5.14 -0.61 -18.42
CA VAL A 239 6.01 0.56 -18.30
C VAL A 239 7.08 0.56 -19.38
N SER A 240 7.55 -0.62 -19.80
CA SER A 240 8.51 -0.78 -20.90
C SER A 240 7.94 -0.28 -22.23
N GLN A 241 6.64 -0.47 -22.45
CA GLN A 241 5.93 -0.02 -23.66
C GLN A 241 5.18 1.32 -23.49
N TRP A 242 5.13 1.88 -22.29
CA TRP A 242 4.35 3.07 -21.93
C TRP A 242 2.86 2.96 -22.32
N LYS A 243 2.26 1.79 -22.09
CA LYS A 243 0.87 1.50 -22.48
C LYS A 243 0.06 0.92 -21.33
N ILE A 244 -1.21 1.28 -21.29
CA ILE A 244 -2.20 0.52 -20.52
C ILE A 244 -2.57 -0.71 -21.36
N ILE A 245 -2.46 -1.88 -20.76
CA ILE A 245 -2.75 -3.17 -21.41
C ILE A 245 -3.91 -3.86 -20.70
N SER A 246 -4.54 -4.82 -21.39
CA SER A 246 -5.51 -5.71 -20.76
C SER A 246 -4.81 -6.66 -19.79
N VAL A 247 -5.50 -7.05 -18.72
CA VAL A 247 -5.05 -8.14 -17.84
C VAL A 247 -5.12 -9.47 -18.58
N THR A 248 -6.13 -9.67 -19.43
CA THR A 248 -6.25 -10.86 -20.27
C THR A 248 -5.20 -10.85 -21.37
N ALA A 249 -4.47 -11.96 -21.51
CA ALA A 249 -3.62 -12.19 -22.67
C ALA A 249 -4.48 -12.77 -23.80
N ASN A 250 -4.86 -11.89 -24.73
CA ASN A 250 -5.50 -12.22 -25.99
C ASN A 250 -4.51 -12.10 -27.14
#